data_AF-A0A7X2CF16-F1
#
_entry.id   AF-A0A7X2CF16-F1
#
_cell.length_a   1.000
_cell.length_b   1.000
_cell.length_c   1.000
_cell.angle_alpha   90.00
_cell.angle_beta   90.00
_cell.angle_gamma   90.00
#
_symmetry.space_group_name_H-M   'P 1'
#
loop_
_entity.id
_entity.type
_entity.pdbx_description
1 polymer ?
#
loop_
_entity_poly.entity_id
_entity_poly.type
_entity_poly.pdbx_seq_one_letter_code
_entity_poly.pdbx_strand_id
1 'polypeptide(L)'
;MILLVGASLFTNFKMHEKDVQRIQIDYDAKIRIFRSEIEASLAKAGQEIASAQEARSQQDLDRLLDQTSQVRSQFETFRLSIEGKLEQALSKTKICEDKLDKLEKAQVILKTEMLEAAVRIWELKEIPENILISSLQGIDAALETGEERRIKAFIEKVKKVIISGFIKTGAHLDEELQQILERRLVKLEIKYPEDTNDIRQLVAECIYSDPSAS
;
A
#
# COMPACT_ATOMS: atom_id res chain seq x y z
N MET A 1 -87.91 70.93 -60.42
CA MET A 1 -87.12 70.88 -59.17
C MET A 1 -86.72 69.43 -58.82
N ILE A 2 -86.30 68.62 -59.79
CA ILE A 2 -85.91 67.20 -59.58
C ILE A 2 -84.47 66.92 -60.05
N LEU A 3 -83.91 67.75 -60.94
CA LEU A 3 -82.52 67.64 -61.42
C LEU A 3 -81.45 68.12 -60.41
N LEU A 4 -81.81 69.00 -59.46
CA LEU A 4 -80.86 69.52 -58.46
C LEU A 4 -80.62 68.56 -57.29
N VAL A 5 -81.64 67.76 -56.94
CA VAL A 5 -81.57 66.78 -55.83
C VAL A 5 -80.77 65.53 -56.24
N GLY A 6 -80.85 65.11 -57.50
CA GLY A 6 -80.07 63.99 -58.04
C GLY A 6 -78.56 64.29 -58.14
N ALA A 7 -78.18 65.50 -58.55
CA ALA A 7 -76.77 65.92 -58.58
C ALA A 7 -76.20 66.07 -57.16
N SER A 8 -77.00 66.54 -56.19
CA SER A 8 -76.57 66.67 -54.79
C SER A 8 -76.30 65.30 -54.14
N LEU A 9 -77.14 64.28 -54.38
CA LEU A 9 -76.92 62.92 -53.88
C LEU A 9 -75.69 62.24 -54.49
N PHE A 10 -75.45 62.40 -55.80
CA PHE A 10 -74.29 61.80 -56.47
C PHE A 10 -72.97 62.45 -56.04
N THR A 11 -72.98 63.77 -55.82
CA THR A 11 -71.81 64.51 -55.32
C THR A 11 -71.52 64.17 -53.86
N ASN A 12 -72.55 63.95 -53.05
CA ASN A 12 -72.41 63.55 -51.65
C ASN A 12 -71.90 62.10 -51.51
N PHE A 13 -72.37 61.16 -52.36
CA PHE A 13 -71.83 59.80 -52.43
C PHE A 13 -70.36 59.79 -52.87
N LYS A 14 -69.99 60.58 -53.89
CA LYS A 14 -68.60 60.65 -54.38
C LYS A 14 -67.65 61.36 -53.40
N MET A 15 -68.13 62.35 -52.64
CA MET A 15 -67.41 62.94 -51.51
C MET A 15 -67.22 61.91 -50.40
N HIS A 16 -68.28 61.18 -50.04
CA HIS A 16 -68.22 60.17 -48.98
C HIS A 16 -67.27 59.02 -49.35
N GLU A 17 -67.27 58.56 -50.60
CA GLU A 17 -66.38 57.52 -51.10
C GLU A 17 -64.90 57.99 -51.09
N LYS A 18 -64.65 59.26 -51.46
CA LYS A 18 -63.31 59.85 -51.38
C LYS A 18 -62.81 60.01 -49.94
N ASP A 19 -63.70 60.35 -49.01
CA ASP A 19 -63.36 60.45 -47.59
C ASP A 19 -63.12 59.06 -46.96
N VAL A 20 -63.92 58.06 -47.32
CA VAL A 20 -63.69 56.66 -46.91
C VAL A 20 -62.34 56.16 -47.43
N GLN A 21 -61.99 56.44 -48.70
CA GLN A 21 -60.68 56.08 -49.26
C GLN A 21 -59.53 56.81 -48.56
N ARG A 22 -59.69 58.10 -48.24
CA ARG A 22 -58.67 58.86 -47.51
C ARG A 22 -58.45 58.31 -46.10
N ILE A 23 -59.53 57.98 -45.40
CA ILE A 23 -59.50 57.38 -44.07
C ILE A 23 -58.81 56.02 -44.13
N GLN A 24 -59.13 55.19 -45.13
CA GLN A 24 -58.50 53.90 -45.33
C GLN A 24 -56.98 54.03 -45.55
N ILE A 25 -56.55 54.98 -46.39
CA ILE A 25 -55.13 55.27 -46.61
C ILE A 25 -54.42 55.73 -45.33
N ASP A 26 -55.05 56.58 -44.51
CA ASP A 26 -54.49 57.05 -43.24
C ASP A 26 -54.36 55.90 -42.21
N TYR A 27 -55.38 55.04 -42.13
CA TYR A 27 -55.31 53.85 -41.26
C TYR A 27 -54.26 52.84 -41.75
N ASP A 28 -54.15 52.60 -43.05
CA ASP A 28 -53.11 51.73 -43.62
C ASP A 28 -51.71 52.30 -43.37
N ALA A 29 -51.54 53.62 -43.44
CA ALA A 29 -50.29 54.29 -43.10
C ALA A 29 -49.94 54.14 -41.61
N LYS A 30 -50.92 54.33 -40.71
CA LYS A 30 -50.75 54.11 -39.27
C LYS A 30 -50.41 52.66 -38.95
N ILE A 31 -51.12 51.70 -39.54
CA ILE A 31 -50.84 50.26 -39.38
C ILE A 31 -49.41 49.94 -39.81
N ARG A 32 -48.93 50.52 -40.92
CA ARG A 32 -47.56 50.34 -41.39
C ARG A 32 -46.53 50.91 -40.41
N ILE A 33 -46.77 52.11 -39.87
CA ILE A 33 -45.89 52.74 -38.87
C ILE A 33 -45.85 51.90 -37.60
N PHE A 34 -47.02 51.51 -37.05
CA PHE A 34 -47.09 50.66 -35.87
C PHE A 34 -46.39 49.32 -36.07
N ARG A 35 -46.56 48.68 -37.23
CA ARG A 35 -45.86 47.45 -37.56
C ARG A 35 -44.34 47.65 -37.59
N SER A 36 -43.87 48.73 -38.21
CA SER A 36 -42.44 49.08 -38.23
C SER A 36 -41.88 49.34 -36.83
N GLU A 37 -42.65 49.98 -35.94
CA GLU A 37 -42.25 50.26 -34.56
C GLU A 37 -42.23 48.98 -33.71
N ILE A 38 -43.20 48.09 -33.92
CA ILE A 38 -43.22 46.76 -33.29
C ILE A 38 -42.02 45.93 -33.76
N GLU A 39 -41.74 45.89 -35.07
CA GLU A 39 -40.59 45.16 -35.61
C GLU A 39 -39.26 45.73 -35.08
N ALA A 40 -39.13 47.06 -34.99
CA ALA A 40 -37.95 47.71 -34.41
C ALA A 40 -37.78 47.45 -32.91
N SER A 41 -38.86 47.50 -32.13
CA SER A 41 -38.81 47.21 -30.69
C SER A 41 -38.52 45.73 -30.40
N LEU A 42 -39.08 44.83 -31.22
CA LEU A 42 -38.80 43.40 -31.15
C LEU A 42 -37.34 43.08 -31.52
N ALA A 43 -36.79 43.73 -32.54
CA ALA A 43 -35.38 43.60 -32.91
C ALA A 43 -34.45 44.09 -31.79
N LYS A 44 -34.77 45.24 -31.17
CA LYS A 44 -34.02 45.79 -30.04
C LYS A 44 -34.08 44.87 -28.82
N ALA A 45 -35.27 44.38 -28.45
CA ALA A 45 -35.44 43.43 -27.35
C ALA A 45 -34.69 42.12 -27.62
N GLY A 46 -34.70 41.62 -28.85
CA GLY A 46 -33.93 40.44 -29.26
C GLY A 46 -32.42 40.64 -29.10
N GLN A 47 -31.91 41.82 -29.48
CA GLN A 47 -30.50 42.17 -29.31
C GLN A 47 -30.10 42.32 -27.84
N GLU A 48 -30.96 42.92 -27.01
CA GLU A 48 -30.74 43.03 -25.56
C GLU A 48 -30.74 41.65 -24.87
N ILE A 49 -31.63 40.75 -25.28
CA ILE A 49 -31.65 39.36 -24.78
C ILE A 49 -30.36 38.63 -25.18
N ALA A 50 -29.93 38.75 -26.44
CA ALA A 50 -28.71 38.11 -26.93
C ALA A 50 -27.46 38.62 -26.17
N SER A 51 -27.34 39.94 -25.97
CA SER A 51 -26.20 40.51 -25.24
C SER A 51 -26.20 40.13 -23.75
N ALA A 52 -27.37 40.12 -23.11
CA ALA A 52 -27.50 39.65 -21.73
C ALA A 52 -27.16 38.16 -21.57
N GLN A 53 -27.56 37.34 -22.54
CA GLN A 53 -27.20 35.93 -22.57
C GLN A 53 -25.69 35.71 -22.77
N GLU A 54 -25.07 36.46 -23.67
CA GLU A 54 -23.63 36.38 -23.92
C GLU A 54 -22.83 36.81 -22.68
N ALA A 55 -23.21 37.91 -22.04
CA ALA A 55 -22.58 38.37 -20.80
C ALA A 55 -22.71 37.34 -19.66
N ARG A 56 -23.88 36.72 -19.50
CA ARG A 56 -24.09 35.65 -18.51
C ARG A 56 -23.26 34.41 -18.84
N SER A 57 -23.20 34.03 -20.12
CA SER A 57 -22.39 32.89 -20.57
C SER A 57 -20.90 33.10 -20.31
N GLN A 58 -20.40 34.32 -20.50
CA GLN A 58 -19.00 34.66 -20.18
C GLN A 58 -18.75 34.57 -18.68
N GLN A 59 -19.66 35.10 -17.85
CA GLN A 59 -19.55 35.00 -16.38
C GLN A 59 -19.54 33.55 -15.89
N ASP A 60 -20.41 32.69 -16.44
CA ASP A 60 -20.46 31.27 -16.09
C ASP A 60 -19.15 30.56 -16.51
N LEU A 61 -18.58 30.92 -17.67
CA LEU A 61 -17.31 30.38 -18.15
C LEU A 61 -16.15 30.78 -17.23
N ASP A 62 -16.06 32.06 -16.83
CA ASP A 62 -15.05 32.54 -15.89
C ASP A 62 -15.14 31.82 -14.54
N ARG A 63 -16.36 31.61 -14.04
CA ARG A 63 -16.60 30.86 -12.80
C ARG A 63 -16.14 29.41 -12.92
N LEU A 64 -16.41 28.75 -14.05
CA LEU A 64 -15.96 27.38 -14.30
C LEU A 64 -14.43 27.30 -14.39
N LEU A 65 -13.77 28.27 -15.01
CA LEU A 65 -12.32 28.34 -15.07
C LEU A 65 -11.70 28.51 -13.68
N ASP A 66 -12.25 29.40 -12.85
CA ASP A 66 -11.79 29.60 -11.47
C ASP A 66 -11.98 28.32 -10.64
N GLN A 67 -13.16 27.69 -10.71
CA GLN A 67 -13.42 26.42 -10.04
C GLN A 67 -12.46 25.31 -10.49
N THR A 68 -12.17 25.23 -11.79
CA THR A 68 -11.22 24.25 -12.35
C THR A 68 -9.81 24.50 -11.84
N SER A 69 -9.39 25.78 -11.77
CA SER A 69 -8.09 26.17 -11.20
C SER A 69 -7.97 25.78 -9.72
N GLN A 70 -9.01 26.03 -8.93
CA GLN A 70 -9.06 25.66 -7.51
C GLN A 70 -8.98 24.15 -7.33
N VAL A 71 -9.77 23.37 -8.08
CA VAL A 71 -9.72 21.90 -8.04
C VAL A 71 -8.32 21.39 -8.40
N ARG A 72 -7.70 21.95 -9.44
CA ARG A 72 -6.33 21.59 -9.83
C ARG A 72 -5.33 21.88 -8.71
N SER A 73 -5.42 23.04 -8.07
CA SER A 73 -4.55 23.41 -6.95
C SER A 73 -4.71 22.48 -5.73
N GLN A 74 -5.96 22.13 -5.40
CA GLN A 74 -6.26 21.15 -4.35
C GLN A 74 -5.70 19.77 -4.70
N PHE A 75 -5.84 19.34 -5.95
CA PHE A 75 -5.31 18.07 -6.42
C PHE A 75 -3.78 18.02 -6.34
N GLU A 76 -3.09 19.08 -6.77
CA GLU A 76 -1.62 19.17 -6.64
C GLU A 76 -1.17 19.14 -5.18
N THR A 77 -1.87 19.86 -4.31
CA THR A 77 -1.58 19.85 -2.85
C THR A 77 -1.76 18.45 -2.27
N PHE A 78 -2.82 17.76 -2.66
CA PHE A 78 -3.09 16.39 -2.23
C PHE A 78 -2.05 15.41 -2.77
N ARG A 79 -1.68 15.54 -4.06
CA ARG A 79 -0.62 14.73 -4.70
C ARG A 79 0.70 14.87 -3.95
N LEU A 80 1.15 16.11 -3.71
CA LEU A 80 2.38 16.38 -2.96
C LEU A 80 2.32 15.85 -1.51
N SER A 81 1.15 15.93 -0.87
CA SER A 81 0.95 15.38 0.48
C SER A 81 1.06 13.85 0.49
N ILE A 82 0.51 13.17 -0.53
CA ILE A 82 0.63 11.72 -0.69
C ILE A 82 2.09 11.34 -0.94
N GLU A 83 2.77 12.03 -1.86
CA GLU A 83 4.18 11.78 -2.17
C GLU A 83 5.05 11.90 -0.92
N GLY A 84 4.89 12.98 -0.14
CA GLY A 84 5.61 13.16 1.12
C GLY A 84 5.29 12.10 2.17
N LYS A 85 4.03 11.67 2.29
CA LYS A 85 3.64 10.58 3.21
C LYS A 85 4.20 9.23 2.77
N LEU A 86 4.25 8.97 1.46
CA LEU A 86 4.80 7.74 0.90
C LEU A 86 6.30 7.65 1.16
N GLU A 87 7.05 8.73 0.93
CA GLU A 87 8.49 8.79 1.22
C GLU A 87 8.78 8.58 2.72
N GLN A 88 7.98 9.19 3.59
CA GLN A 88 8.08 8.97 5.03
C GLN A 88 7.76 7.54 5.44
N ALA A 89 6.76 6.91 4.81
CA ALA A 89 6.43 5.52 5.07
C ALA A 89 7.57 4.61 4.62
N LEU A 90 8.09 4.77 3.40
CA LEU A 90 9.20 4.00 2.85
C LEU A 90 10.47 4.11 3.71
N SER A 91 10.83 5.33 4.13
CA SER A 91 11.99 5.53 5.00
C SER A 91 11.82 4.88 6.38
N LYS A 92 10.62 4.97 6.98
CA LYS A 92 10.32 4.28 8.25
C LYS A 92 10.34 2.76 8.11
N THR A 93 9.79 2.22 7.01
CA THR A 93 9.82 0.78 6.71
C THR A 93 11.26 0.28 6.64
N LYS A 94 12.13 0.98 5.89
CA LYS A 94 13.54 0.63 5.79
C LYS A 94 14.26 0.64 7.14
N ILE A 95 14.01 1.66 7.97
CA ILE A 95 14.56 1.71 9.34
C ILE A 95 14.06 0.54 10.20
N CYS A 96 12.81 0.13 10.01
CA CYS A 96 12.23 -1.01 10.74
C CYS A 96 12.87 -2.33 10.30
N GLU A 97 13.04 -2.54 9.00
CA GLU A 97 13.73 -3.70 8.42
C GLU A 97 15.17 -3.79 8.94
N ASP A 98 15.93 -2.68 8.90
CA ASP A 98 17.30 -2.65 9.43
C ASP A 98 17.39 -2.97 10.93
N LYS A 99 16.35 -2.59 11.70
CA LYS A 99 16.27 -2.91 13.15
C LYS A 99 15.89 -4.37 13.38
N LEU A 100 15.00 -4.91 12.56
CA LEU A 100 14.56 -6.29 12.63
C LEU A 100 15.74 -7.23 12.33
N ASP A 101 16.50 -6.95 11.27
CA ASP A 101 17.72 -7.70 10.93
C ASP A 101 18.75 -7.70 12.08
N LYS A 102 18.93 -6.55 12.75
CA LYS A 102 19.81 -6.45 13.92
C LYS A 102 19.30 -7.25 15.09
N LEU A 103 17.98 -7.25 15.32
CA LEU A 103 17.35 -7.97 16.42
C LEU A 103 17.40 -9.48 16.20
N GLU A 104 17.17 -9.96 14.98
CA GLU A 104 17.34 -11.37 14.62
C GLU A 104 18.77 -11.83 14.85
N LYS A 105 19.78 -11.07 14.37
CA LYS A 105 21.19 -11.37 14.64
C LYS A 105 21.51 -11.42 16.14
N ALA A 106 21.03 -10.44 16.90
CA ALA A 106 21.23 -10.40 18.35
C ALA A 106 20.56 -11.58 19.06
N GLN A 107 19.38 -12.01 18.60
CA GLN A 107 18.67 -13.17 19.15
C GLN A 107 19.46 -14.46 18.96
N VAL A 108 20.03 -14.70 17.77
CA VAL A 108 20.82 -15.92 17.52
C VAL A 108 22.14 -15.90 18.32
N ILE A 109 22.80 -14.74 18.42
CA ILE A 109 24.00 -14.59 19.28
C ILE A 109 23.66 -14.89 20.75
N LEU A 110 22.60 -14.27 21.27
CA LEU A 110 22.17 -14.46 22.65
C LEU A 110 21.79 -15.93 22.93
N LYS A 111 21.07 -16.58 22.01
CA LYS A 111 20.76 -18.02 22.10
C LYS A 111 22.03 -18.86 22.22
N THR A 112 23.06 -18.53 21.44
CA THR A 112 24.35 -19.23 21.49
C THR A 112 25.07 -19.00 22.82
N GLU A 113 25.12 -17.76 23.32
CA GLU A 113 25.72 -17.43 24.61
C GLU A 113 24.98 -18.07 25.79
N MET A 114 23.65 -18.12 25.75
CA MET A 114 22.85 -18.81 26.76
C MET A 114 23.15 -20.32 26.79
N LEU A 115 23.39 -20.93 25.65
CA LEU A 115 23.76 -22.35 25.56
C LEU A 115 25.18 -22.61 26.08
N GLU A 116 26.13 -21.72 25.81
CA GLU A 116 27.46 -21.76 26.45
C GLU A 116 27.35 -21.65 27.98
N ALA A 117 26.50 -20.76 28.48
CA ALA A 117 26.26 -20.60 29.92
C ALA A 117 25.59 -21.84 30.51
N ALA A 118 24.60 -22.42 29.81
CA ALA A 118 23.92 -23.65 30.24
C ALA A 118 24.92 -24.82 30.35
N VAL A 119 25.78 -25.00 29.34
CA VAL A 119 26.87 -25.99 29.34
C VAL A 119 27.74 -25.84 30.60
N ARG A 120 28.17 -24.61 30.94
CA ARG A 120 28.96 -24.34 32.15
C ARG A 120 28.21 -24.66 33.45
N ILE A 121 26.91 -24.36 33.52
CA ILE A 121 26.09 -24.66 34.69
C ILE A 121 25.99 -26.18 34.88
N TRP A 122 25.80 -26.94 33.80
CA TRP A 122 25.69 -28.39 33.88
C TRP A 122 27.03 -29.07 34.17
N GLU A 123 28.15 -28.49 33.74
CA GLU A 123 29.50 -28.92 34.16
C GLU A 123 29.69 -28.78 35.66
N LEU A 124 29.28 -27.66 36.25
CA LEU A 124 29.37 -27.46 37.70
C LEU A 124 28.48 -28.41 38.50
N LYS A 125 27.39 -28.88 37.88
CA LYS A 125 26.48 -29.88 38.48
C LYS A 125 26.87 -31.32 38.16
N GLU A 126 27.88 -31.52 37.31
CA GLU A 126 28.36 -32.84 36.88
C GLU A 126 27.27 -33.73 36.26
N ILE A 127 26.38 -33.14 35.45
CA ILE A 127 25.28 -33.88 34.78
C ILE A 127 25.61 -34.06 33.28
N PRO A 128 26.26 -35.17 32.86
CA PRO A 128 26.79 -35.33 31.51
C PRO A 128 25.72 -35.29 30.41
N GLU A 129 24.53 -35.83 30.67
CA GLU A 129 23.39 -35.81 29.75
C GLU A 129 22.98 -34.38 29.38
N ASN A 130 22.83 -33.51 30.39
CA ASN A 130 22.44 -32.12 30.16
C ASN A 130 23.54 -31.31 29.48
N ILE A 131 24.82 -31.62 29.76
CA ILE A 131 25.94 -31.01 29.03
C ILE A 131 25.89 -31.43 27.56
N LEU A 132 25.63 -32.71 27.28
CA LEU A 132 25.53 -33.25 25.91
C LEU A 132 24.37 -32.58 25.15
N ILE A 133 23.16 -32.57 25.71
CA ILE A 133 21.99 -31.92 25.10
C ILE A 133 22.27 -30.44 24.82
N SER A 134 22.81 -29.72 25.82
CA SER A 134 23.07 -28.28 25.68
C SER A 134 24.16 -27.99 24.66
N SER A 135 25.17 -28.86 24.56
CA SER A 135 26.24 -28.73 23.56
C SER A 135 25.72 -29.01 22.15
N LEU A 136 24.87 -30.03 21.97
CA LEU A 136 24.21 -30.32 20.70
C LEU A 136 23.27 -29.19 20.27
N GLN A 137 22.55 -28.58 21.22
CA GLN A 137 21.78 -27.36 20.98
C GLN A 137 22.67 -26.18 20.58
N GLY A 138 23.84 -26.07 21.20
CA GLY A 138 24.86 -25.08 20.87
C GLY A 138 25.36 -25.22 19.43
N ILE A 139 25.54 -26.45 18.94
CA ILE A 139 25.90 -26.72 17.54
C ILE A 139 24.84 -26.17 16.59
N ASP A 140 23.55 -26.44 16.82
CA ASP A 140 22.47 -25.92 15.98
C ASP A 140 22.45 -24.38 15.96
N ALA A 141 22.58 -23.73 17.13
CA ALA A 141 22.61 -22.28 17.22
C ALA A 141 23.86 -21.67 16.53
N ALA A 142 25.02 -22.31 16.67
CA ALA A 142 26.24 -21.86 16.01
C ALA A 142 26.24 -22.11 14.49
N LEU A 143 25.53 -23.14 14.03
CA LEU A 143 25.28 -23.37 12.60
C LEU A 143 24.37 -22.29 11.98
N GLU A 144 23.40 -21.77 12.75
CA GLU A 144 22.55 -20.64 12.35
C GLU A 144 23.36 -19.33 12.22
N THR A 145 24.36 -19.09 13.08
CA THR A 145 25.25 -17.91 12.98
C THR A 145 26.39 -18.08 11.98
N GLY A 146 26.77 -19.31 11.65
CA GLY A 146 27.94 -19.61 10.82
C GLY A 146 29.28 -19.40 11.53
N GLU A 147 29.29 -19.30 12.86
CA GLU A 147 30.52 -19.08 13.63
C GLU A 147 31.33 -20.38 13.80
N GLU A 148 32.23 -20.66 12.87
CA GLU A 148 33.05 -21.90 12.85
C GLU A 148 33.77 -22.18 14.17
N ARG A 149 34.28 -21.13 14.83
CA ARG A 149 34.98 -21.28 16.12
C ARG A 149 34.06 -21.85 17.19
N ARG A 150 32.82 -21.36 17.27
CA ARG A 150 31.83 -21.84 18.25
C ARG A 150 31.35 -23.24 17.89
N ILE A 151 31.12 -23.51 16.60
CA ILE A 151 30.77 -24.85 16.12
C ILE A 151 31.83 -25.87 16.57
N LYS A 152 33.11 -25.61 16.27
CA LYS A 152 34.22 -26.49 16.70
C LYS A 152 34.30 -26.64 18.21
N ALA A 153 34.11 -25.56 18.96
CA ALA A 153 34.12 -25.62 20.43
C ALA A 153 33.02 -26.53 20.99
N PHE A 154 31.80 -26.47 20.43
CA PHE A 154 30.72 -27.36 20.83
C PHE A 154 30.94 -28.81 20.39
N ILE A 155 31.48 -29.05 19.18
CA ILE A 155 31.85 -30.39 18.71
C ILE A 155 32.86 -31.05 19.66
N GLU A 156 33.95 -30.34 19.97
CA GLU A 156 34.96 -30.82 20.93
C GLU A 156 34.34 -31.08 22.30
N LYS A 157 33.39 -30.25 22.72
CA LYS A 157 32.66 -30.45 23.97
C LYS A 157 31.83 -31.73 23.95
N VAL A 158 31.10 -31.99 22.87
CA VAL A 158 30.32 -33.23 22.67
C VAL A 158 31.23 -34.44 22.74
N LYS A 159 32.32 -34.47 21.95
CA LYS A 159 33.31 -35.57 21.96
C LYS A 159 33.84 -35.81 23.38
N LYS A 160 34.23 -34.74 24.08
CA LYS A 160 34.74 -34.82 25.45
C LYS A 160 33.72 -35.40 26.43
N VAL A 161 32.46 -34.96 26.36
CA VAL A 161 31.39 -35.41 27.28
C VAL A 161 31.06 -36.88 27.05
N ILE A 162 31.02 -37.34 25.80
CA ILE A 162 30.81 -38.77 25.49
C ILE A 162 31.92 -39.61 26.12
N ILE A 163 33.19 -39.22 25.90
CA ILE A 163 34.34 -39.96 26.44
C ILE A 163 34.37 -39.93 27.96
N SER A 164 34.27 -38.75 28.58
CA SER A 164 34.46 -38.61 30.04
C SER A 164 33.24 -38.96 30.86
N GLY A 165 32.05 -38.69 30.33
CA GLY A 165 30.78 -38.86 31.05
C GLY A 165 30.13 -40.22 30.85
N PHE A 166 30.35 -40.85 29.69
CA PHE A 166 29.69 -42.12 29.33
C PHE A 166 30.69 -43.27 29.20
N ILE A 167 31.67 -43.19 28.29
CA ILE A 167 32.62 -44.29 28.04
C ILE A 167 33.44 -44.61 29.30
N LYS A 168 34.13 -43.61 29.88
CA LYS A 168 35.00 -43.85 31.04
C LYS A 168 34.26 -44.23 32.31
N THR A 169 33.03 -43.76 32.47
CA THR A 169 32.19 -44.00 33.65
C THR A 169 31.37 -45.29 33.52
N GLY A 170 31.29 -45.87 32.32
CA GLY A 170 30.38 -46.98 32.02
C GLY A 170 28.90 -46.60 32.12
N ALA A 171 28.56 -45.31 31.92
CA ALA A 171 27.19 -44.84 31.99
C ALA A 171 26.46 -45.10 30.66
N HIS A 172 25.21 -45.56 30.75
CA HIS A 172 24.39 -45.86 29.58
C HIS A 172 23.93 -44.58 28.87
N LEU A 173 23.95 -44.58 27.54
CA LEU A 173 23.36 -43.51 26.73
C LEU A 173 21.93 -43.92 26.36
N ASP A 174 20.95 -43.31 27.02
CA ASP A 174 19.53 -43.61 26.80
C ASP A 174 19.10 -43.48 25.33
N GLU A 175 18.11 -44.26 24.92
CA GLU A 175 17.60 -44.30 23.54
C GLU A 175 17.08 -42.93 23.09
N GLU A 176 16.43 -42.17 23.99
CA GLU A 176 15.97 -40.81 23.69
C GLU A 176 17.15 -39.88 23.37
N LEU A 177 18.25 -39.98 24.12
CA LEU A 177 19.47 -39.20 23.89
C LEU A 177 20.13 -39.57 22.56
N GLN A 178 20.16 -40.86 22.21
CA GLN A 178 20.66 -41.33 20.92
C GLN A 178 19.85 -40.72 19.77
N GLN A 179 18.52 -40.74 19.87
CA GLN A 179 17.64 -40.15 18.85
C GLN A 179 17.82 -38.63 18.72
N ILE A 180 17.99 -37.92 19.83
CA ILE A 180 18.27 -36.47 19.82
C ILE A 180 19.60 -36.18 19.14
N LEU A 181 20.61 -36.99 19.43
CA LEU A 181 21.95 -36.86 18.88
C LEU A 181 21.94 -37.08 17.36
N GLU A 182 21.38 -38.19 16.89
CA GLU A 182 21.30 -38.47 15.44
C GLU A 182 20.54 -37.41 14.67
N ARG A 183 19.39 -36.95 15.20
CA ARG A 183 18.59 -35.90 14.55
C ARG A 183 19.40 -34.62 14.32
N ARG A 184 20.27 -34.25 15.26
CA ARG A 184 21.09 -33.04 15.17
C ARG A 184 22.36 -33.26 14.37
N LEU A 185 22.95 -34.46 14.42
CA LEU A 185 24.10 -34.82 13.61
C LEU A 185 23.81 -34.79 12.11
N VAL A 186 22.60 -35.13 11.66
CA VAL A 186 22.21 -35.02 10.24
C VAL A 186 22.40 -33.59 9.70
N LYS A 187 22.13 -32.57 10.52
CA LYS A 187 22.35 -31.17 10.11
C LYS A 187 23.84 -30.81 10.07
N LEU A 188 24.61 -31.37 11.00
CA LEU A 188 26.04 -31.13 11.08
C LEU A 188 26.79 -31.80 9.92
N GLU A 189 26.36 -32.99 9.51
CA GLU A 189 26.97 -33.83 8.47
C GLU A 189 27.15 -33.10 7.13
N ILE A 190 26.23 -32.19 6.81
CA ILE A 190 26.26 -31.39 5.58
C ILE A 190 27.53 -30.51 5.52
N LYS A 191 27.97 -29.97 6.67
CA LYS A 191 29.11 -29.04 6.74
C LYS A 191 30.37 -29.66 7.37
N TYR A 192 30.21 -30.64 8.26
CA TYR A 192 31.29 -31.27 9.03
C TYR A 192 31.11 -32.79 9.07
N PRO A 193 31.29 -33.49 7.94
CA PRO A 193 31.05 -34.93 7.85
C PRO A 193 32.04 -35.76 8.66
N GLU A 194 33.31 -35.34 8.74
CA GLU A 194 34.34 -36.04 9.51
C GLU A 194 34.04 -35.99 11.02
N ASP A 195 33.77 -34.81 11.57
CA ASP A 195 33.39 -34.64 12.97
C ASP A 195 32.11 -35.39 13.34
N THR A 196 31.17 -35.47 12.40
CA THR A 196 29.93 -36.23 12.60
C THR A 196 30.22 -37.74 12.70
N ASN A 197 31.07 -38.26 11.82
CA ASN A 197 31.48 -39.66 11.87
C ASN A 197 32.25 -40.00 13.15
N ASP A 198 33.14 -39.12 13.61
CA ASP A 198 33.83 -39.29 14.89
C ASP A 198 32.84 -39.40 16.06
N ILE A 199 31.84 -38.51 16.11
CA ILE A 199 30.83 -38.54 17.18
C ILE A 199 30.02 -39.83 17.10
N ARG A 200 29.62 -40.28 15.90
CA ARG A 200 28.90 -41.55 15.72
C ARG A 200 29.73 -42.76 16.16
N GLN A 201 31.03 -42.77 15.89
CA GLN A 201 31.94 -43.83 16.35
C GLN A 201 32.00 -43.86 17.89
N LEU A 202 32.15 -42.69 18.54
CA LEU A 202 32.15 -42.60 20.01
C LEU A 202 30.82 -43.06 20.62
N VAL A 203 29.68 -42.77 19.98
CA VAL A 203 28.37 -43.26 20.43
C VAL A 203 28.27 -44.78 20.30
N ALA A 204 28.76 -45.35 19.19
CA ALA A 204 28.80 -46.80 19.02
C ALA A 204 29.68 -47.47 20.11
N GLU A 205 30.83 -46.89 20.44
CA GLU A 205 31.70 -47.37 21.52
C GLU A 205 30.98 -47.37 22.89
N CYS A 206 30.16 -46.36 23.20
CA CYS A 206 29.32 -46.37 24.40
C CYS A 206 28.35 -47.57 24.42
N ILE A 207 27.70 -47.86 23.30
CA ILE A 207 26.70 -48.93 23.20
C ILE A 207 27.34 -50.31 23.35
N TYR A 208 28.51 -50.55 22.75
CA TYR A 208 29.24 -51.82 22.86
C TYR A 208 29.94 -52.02 24.20
N SER A 209 30.22 -50.95 24.94
CA SER A 209 30.87 -51.02 26.26
C SER A 209 29.89 -51.30 27.40
N ASP A 210 28.59 -51.40 27.12
CA ASP A 210 27.56 -51.63 28.13
C ASP A 210 27.44 -53.14 28.46
N PRO A 211 27.83 -53.59 29.66
CA PRO A 211 27.77 -55.00 30.05
C PRO A 211 26.33 -55.53 30.24
N SER A 212 25.30 -54.69 30.08
CA SER A 212 23.89 -55.07 30.20
C SER A 212 23.21 -55.48 28.88
N ALA A 213 23.90 -55.37 27.75
CA ALA A 213 23.39 -55.72 26.42
C ALA A 213 23.72 -57.16 25.96
N SER A 214 24.19 -58.02 26.88
CA SER A 214 24.48 -59.46 26.65
C SER A 214 23.53 -60.37 27.43
#